data_AF-A0A382MAP9-F1
#
_entry.id   AF-A0A382MAP9-F1
#
_cell.length_a   1.000
_cell.length_b   1.000
_cell.length_c   1.000
_cell.angle_alpha   90.00
_cell.angle_beta   90.00
_cell.angle_gamma   90.00
#
_symmetry.space_group_name_H-M   'P 1'
#
loop_
_entity.id
_entity.type
_entity.pdbx_description
1 polymer ?
#
loop_
_entity_poly.entity_id
_entity_poly.type
_entity_poly.pdbx_seq_one_letter_code
_entity_poly.pdbx_strand_id
1 'polypeptide(L)'
;MMKRKFWFSGLSVALVCLGATHSLFAQRGSKIPVDTYRFAPGVRLLTGDKPIDVTTGHAAPYVYDFNGDGKRDLLVGEFGSGTYRGETTSKSSLANARLRVYLNKGSNASPRYDGFKYLQADGENASVPST
;
A
#
# COMPACT_ATOMS: atom_id res chain seq x y z
N MET A 1 -38.39 -58.00 -17.29
CA MET A 1 -37.77 -57.28 -16.15
C MET A 1 -37.13 -56.01 -16.70
N MET A 2 -37.75 -54.87 -16.42
CA MET A 2 -37.36 -53.53 -16.88
C MET A 2 -36.08 -53.06 -16.16
N LYS A 3 -35.23 -52.27 -16.84
CA LYS A 3 -34.67 -50.97 -16.37
C LYS A 3 -33.62 -50.49 -17.38
N ARG A 4 -34.00 -49.55 -18.26
CA ARG A 4 -33.81 -48.08 -18.15
C ARG A 4 -32.43 -47.62 -18.60
N LYS A 5 -32.38 -47.13 -19.84
CA LYS A 5 -31.36 -46.20 -20.35
C LYS A 5 -31.35 -44.95 -19.47
N PHE A 6 -30.17 -44.51 -19.04
CA PHE A 6 -29.97 -43.15 -18.54
C PHE A 6 -28.83 -42.50 -19.33
N TRP A 7 -29.26 -41.60 -20.21
CA TRP A 7 -28.45 -40.60 -20.86
C TRP A 7 -28.32 -39.44 -19.87
N PHE A 8 -27.11 -39.09 -19.47
CA PHE A 8 -26.85 -37.83 -18.77
C PHE A 8 -26.07 -36.91 -19.72
N SER A 9 -26.82 -36.02 -20.39
CA SER A 9 -26.27 -34.79 -20.95
C SER A 9 -25.95 -33.84 -19.78
N GLY A 10 -24.68 -33.76 -19.41
CA GLY A 10 -24.19 -32.71 -18.52
C GLY A 10 -23.96 -31.43 -19.31
N LEU A 11 -24.88 -30.47 -19.22
CA LEU A 11 -24.60 -29.08 -19.58
C LEU A 11 -23.56 -28.55 -18.60
N SER A 12 -22.32 -28.38 -19.04
CA SER A 12 -21.34 -27.56 -18.33
C SER A 12 -21.77 -26.09 -18.45
N VAL A 13 -22.36 -25.55 -17.39
CA VAL A 13 -22.50 -24.10 -17.24
C VAL A 13 -21.13 -23.56 -16.87
N ALA A 14 -20.43 -22.97 -17.85
CA ALA A 14 -19.25 -22.17 -17.58
C ALA A 14 -19.70 -20.91 -16.85
N LEU A 15 -19.46 -20.85 -15.54
CA LEU A 15 -19.59 -19.64 -14.75
C LEU A 15 -18.46 -18.69 -15.19
N VAL A 16 -18.75 -17.79 -16.11
CA VAL A 16 -17.83 -16.71 -16.46
C VAL A 16 -17.87 -15.71 -15.31
N CYS A 17 -16.87 -15.74 -14.44
CA CYS A 17 -16.63 -14.70 -13.45
C CYS A 17 -16.25 -13.40 -14.15
N LEU A 18 -17.23 -12.65 -14.68
CA LEU A 18 -17.07 -11.23 -14.97
C LEU A 18 -17.06 -10.48 -13.64
N GLY A 19 -15.90 -10.30 -13.03
CA GLY A 19 -15.85 -9.69 -11.71
C GLY A 19 -14.46 -9.32 -11.19
N ALA A 20 -13.55 -8.91 -12.07
CA ALA A 20 -12.41 -8.12 -11.65
C ALA A 20 -12.13 -7.08 -12.73
N THR A 21 -12.95 -6.03 -12.76
CA THR A 21 -12.52 -4.77 -13.36
C THR A 21 -11.32 -4.31 -12.55
N HIS A 22 -10.11 -4.67 -12.97
CA HIS A 22 -8.91 -4.02 -12.49
C HIS A 22 -9.14 -2.53 -12.60
N SER A 23 -9.03 -1.83 -11.47
CA SER A 23 -9.15 -0.39 -11.39
C SER A 23 -8.17 0.27 -12.38
N LEU A 24 -8.63 0.52 -13.60
CA LEU A 24 -7.99 1.38 -14.61
C LEU A 24 -7.89 2.84 -14.16
N PHE A 25 -8.23 3.12 -12.90
CA PHE A 25 -8.00 4.40 -12.22
C PHE A 25 -6.57 4.54 -11.68
N ALA A 26 -5.63 3.70 -12.11
CA ALA A 26 -4.21 4.04 -12.03
C ALA A 26 -3.91 5.18 -13.02
N GLN A 27 -4.07 6.41 -12.52
CA GLN A 27 -3.34 7.60 -12.98
C GLN A 27 -3.53 8.05 -14.44
N ARG A 28 -4.76 8.12 -14.95
CA ARG A 28 -5.01 9.15 -15.97
C ARG A 28 -4.92 10.49 -15.25
N GLY A 29 -3.75 11.14 -15.32
CA GLY A 29 -3.54 12.47 -14.78
C GLY A 29 -4.62 13.40 -15.32
N SER A 30 -5.67 13.62 -14.53
CA SER A 30 -6.64 14.66 -14.80
C SER A 30 -5.84 15.93 -15.00
N LYS A 31 -6.08 16.68 -16.08
CA LYS A 31 -5.53 18.02 -16.24
C LYS A 31 -6.12 18.89 -15.13
N ILE A 32 -5.51 18.84 -13.94
CA ILE A 32 -5.89 19.68 -12.82
C ILE A 32 -5.48 21.09 -13.25
N PRO A 33 -6.42 22.03 -13.43
CA PRO A 33 -6.06 23.39 -13.76
C PRO A 33 -5.34 23.97 -12.53
N VAL A 34 -4.02 24.08 -12.63
CA VAL A 34 -3.15 24.45 -11.50
C VAL A 34 -3.49 25.84 -10.95
N ASP A 35 -4.06 26.71 -11.78
CA ASP A 35 -4.40 28.09 -11.42
C ASP A 35 -5.70 28.21 -10.61
N THR A 36 -6.63 27.26 -10.79
CA THR A 36 -7.95 27.28 -10.11
C THR A 36 -8.06 26.26 -9.00
N TYR A 37 -7.15 25.29 -8.93
CA TYR A 37 -7.13 24.35 -7.82
C TYR A 37 -6.81 25.08 -6.51
N ARG A 38 -7.59 24.79 -5.47
CA ARG A 38 -7.35 25.26 -4.11
C ARG A 38 -7.25 24.04 -3.21
N PHE A 39 -6.12 23.92 -2.53
CA PHE A 39 -6.02 22.94 -1.45
C PHE A 39 -6.96 23.33 -0.31
N ALA A 40 -7.55 22.33 0.33
CA ALA A 40 -8.14 22.53 1.64
C ALA A 40 -7.05 23.00 2.63
N PRO A 41 -7.43 23.60 3.78
CA PRO A 41 -6.49 23.88 4.85
C PRO A 41 -5.65 22.63 5.17
N GLY A 42 -4.35 22.84 5.45
CA GLY A 42 -3.46 21.76 5.84
C GLY A 42 -3.96 21.10 7.13
N VAL A 43 -3.90 19.76 7.16
CA VAL A 43 -4.26 18.96 8.33
C VAL A 43 -3.05 18.17 8.79
N ARG A 44 -2.80 18.15 10.10
CA ARG A 44 -1.76 17.29 10.67
C ARG A 44 -2.26 15.85 10.71
N LEU A 45 -1.53 14.94 10.07
CA LEU A 45 -1.88 13.51 10.09
C LEU A 45 -1.53 12.91 11.45
N LEU A 46 -2.48 12.14 11.98
CA LEU A 46 -2.37 11.53 13.30
C LEU A 46 -2.42 10.00 13.19
N THR A 47 -1.77 9.35 14.15
CA THR A 47 -1.95 7.95 14.52
C THR A 47 -2.60 7.92 15.90
N GLY A 48 -3.90 7.60 15.95
CA GLY A 48 -4.71 7.94 17.12
C GLY A 48 -4.67 9.45 17.38
N ASP A 49 -4.29 9.86 18.59
CA ASP A 49 -4.20 11.28 18.98
C ASP A 49 -2.80 11.89 18.81
N LYS A 50 -1.82 11.10 18.33
CA LYS A 50 -0.43 11.53 18.21
C LYS A 50 -0.10 11.88 16.76
N PRO A 51 0.67 12.95 16.51
CA PRO A 51 1.20 13.20 15.18
C PRO A 51 1.97 12.01 14.61
N ILE A 52 1.79 11.77 13.33
CA ILE A 52 2.72 10.91 12.59
C ILE A 52 4.06 11.65 12.51
N ASP A 53 5.07 11.08 13.15
CA ASP A 53 6.41 11.64 13.22
C ASP A 53 7.45 10.56 12.88
N VAL A 54 8.31 10.90 11.90
CA VAL A 54 9.42 10.05 11.49
C VAL A 54 10.64 10.55 12.24
N THR A 55 10.95 9.87 13.34
CA THR A 55 11.93 10.30 14.35
C THR A 55 13.36 10.46 13.82
N THR A 56 13.71 9.79 12.72
CA THR A 56 15.07 9.79 12.16
C THR A 56 15.03 9.92 10.64
N GLY A 57 15.75 10.92 10.12
CA GLY A 57 15.94 11.16 8.69
C GLY A 57 14.82 11.94 7.99
N HIS A 58 14.79 11.86 6.66
CA HIS A 58 13.81 12.55 5.82
C HIS A 58 12.56 11.71 5.61
N ALA A 59 11.40 12.25 5.99
CA ALA A 59 10.12 11.62 5.65
C ALA A 59 9.90 11.67 4.14
N ALA A 60 9.61 10.51 3.54
CA ALA A 60 9.23 10.38 2.14
C ALA A 60 7.81 9.82 2.03
N PRO A 61 6.76 10.67 2.13
CA PRO A 61 5.38 10.21 2.11
C PRO A 61 4.91 9.86 0.69
N TYR A 62 4.16 8.78 0.56
CA TYR A 62 3.48 8.36 -0.66
C TYR A 62 2.09 7.81 -0.30
N VAL A 63 1.10 8.03 -1.17
CA VAL A 63 -0.29 7.62 -0.93
C VAL A 63 -0.71 6.62 -2.00
N TYR A 64 -1.07 5.41 -1.58
CA TYR A 64 -1.38 4.30 -2.48
C TYR A 64 -2.32 3.29 -1.81
N ASP A 65 -3.16 2.59 -2.57
CA ASP A 65 -3.95 1.46 -2.06
C ASP A 65 -3.07 0.22 -1.94
N PHE A 66 -2.40 0.09 -0.79
CA PHE A 66 -1.30 -0.85 -0.63
C PHE A 66 -1.80 -2.28 -0.38
N ASN A 67 -2.92 -2.43 0.31
CA ASN A 67 -3.51 -3.74 0.61
C ASN A 67 -4.62 -4.15 -0.38
N GLY A 68 -5.00 -3.29 -1.33
CA GLY A 68 -6.02 -3.57 -2.34
C GLY A 68 -7.45 -3.50 -1.82
N ASP A 69 -7.70 -2.81 -0.71
CA ASP A 69 -9.04 -2.67 -0.12
C ASP A 69 -9.84 -1.48 -0.67
N GLY A 70 -9.28 -0.75 -1.65
CA GLY A 70 -9.87 0.43 -2.26
C GLY A 70 -9.66 1.72 -1.46
N LYS A 71 -9.00 1.65 -0.30
CA LYS A 71 -8.62 2.81 0.50
C LYS A 71 -7.17 3.16 0.25
N ARG A 72 -6.90 4.45 0.13
CA ARG A 72 -5.55 4.98 -0.02
C ARG A 72 -4.88 4.96 1.34
N ASP A 73 -3.84 4.16 1.45
CA ASP A 73 -2.94 4.06 2.60
C ASP A 73 -1.83 5.11 2.52
N LEU A 74 -1.20 5.38 3.67
CA LEU A 74 -0.03 6.23 3.75
C LEU A 74 1.22 5.38 3.93
N LEU A 75 2.15 5.52 2.99
CA LEU A 75 3.48 4.91 3.02
C LEU A 75 4.48 6.01 3.36
N VAL A 76 5.38 5.77 4.31
CA VAL A 76 6.38 6.78 4.69
C VAL A 76 7.74 6.12 4.81
N GLY A 77 8.67 6.53 3.94
CA GLY A 77 10.08 6.17 4.07
C GLY A 77 10.69 6.83 5.30
N GLU A 78 11.55 6.09 6.00
CA GLU A 78 12.33 6.57 7.13
C GLU A 78 13.78 6.08 7.07
N PHE A 79 14.70 6.81 7.69
CA PHE A 79 16.04 6.30 7.96
C PHE A 79 16.09 5.77 9.39
N GLY A 80 16.54 4.52 9.57
CA GLY A 80 16.80 3.95 10.88
C GLY A 80 18.26 4.03 11.29
N SER A 81 18.53 3.79 12.57
CA SER A 81 19.88 3.50 13.08
C SER A 81 20.25 2.04 12.83
N GLY A 82 21.50 1.76 12.44
CA GLY A 82 22.08 0.41 12.35
C GLY A 82 22.73 0.09 11.01
N THR A 83 23.27 -1.13 10.89
CA THR A 83 24.06 -1.60 9.74
C THR A 83 23.22 -2.49 8.83
N TYR A 84 23.23 -2.23 7.53
CA TYR A 84 22.58 -3.09 6.55
C TYR A 84 23.30 -4.45 6.45
N ARG A 85 22.55 -5.56 6.37
CA ARG A 85 23.10 -6.92 6.19
C ARG A 85 22.87 -7.38 4.74
N GLY A 86 23.82 -7.07 3.87
CA GLY A 86 23.79 -7.46 2.45
C GLY A 86 24.93 -6.82 1.67
N GLU A 87 25.01 -7.09 0.36
CA GLU A 87 26.01 -6.46 -0.49
C GLU A 87 25.70 -4.97 -0.63
N THR A 88 26.66 -4.14 -0.25
CA THR A 88 26.59 -2.69 -0.37
C THR A 88 27.84 -2.20 -1.07
N THR A 89 27.73 -1.05 -1.73
CA THR A 89 28.87 -0.44 -2.42
C THR A 89 29.90 0.17 -1.46
N SER A 90 29.62 0.22 -0.14
CA SER A 90 30.54 0.73 0.86
C SER A 90 30.56 -0.10 2.15
N LYS A 91 31.75 -0.35 2.72
CA LYS A 91 31.92 -1.02 4.03
C LYS A 91 31.29 -0.25 5.20
N SER A 92 30.82 0.97 4.95
CA SER A 92 30.21 1.88 5.92
C SER A 92 28.78 2.25 5.50
N SER A 93 28.07 1.39 4.76
CA SER A 93 26.65 1.60 4.46
C SER A 93 25.83 1.50 5.75
N LEU A 94 25.77 2.63 6.42
CA LEU A 94 24.90 2.93 7.54
C LEU A 94 23.58 3.37 6.92
N ALA A 95 22.58 2.49 6.85
CA ALA A 95 21.24 2.82 7.34
C ALA A 95 20.29 1.66 7.11
N ASN A 96 19.46 1.43 8.12
CA ASN A 96 18.22 0.68 8.01
C ASN A 96 17.14 1.60 7.44
N ALA A 97 17.25 2.03 6.18
CA ALA A 97 16.16 2.80 5.57
C ALA A 97 14.97 1.88 5.34
N ARG A 98 13.84 2.17 5.99
CA ARG A 98 12.66 1.29 6.07
C ARG A 98 11.44 2.01 5.56
N LEU A 99 10.41 1.24 5.21
CA LEU A 99 9.10 1.77 4.85
C LEU A 99 8.08 1.49 5.96
N ARG A 100 7.54 2.55 6.56
CA ARG A 100 6.35 2.47 7.42
C ARG A 100 5.09 2.43 6.55
N VAL A 101 4.21 1.47 6.81
CA VAL A 101 2.92 1.30 6.16
C VAL A 101 1.81 1.62 7.16
N TYR A 102 1.07 2.69 6.94
CA TYR A 102 -0.09 3.11 7.72
C TYR A 102 -1.37 2.77 6.95
N LEU A 103 -2.04 1.69 7.34
CA LEU A 103 -3.30 1.29 6.70
C LEU A 103 -4.42 2.26 7.07
N ASN A 104 -5.16 2.73 6.06
CA ASN A 104 -6.29 3.62 6.26
C ASN A 104 -7.51 2.87 6.79
N LYS A 105 -7.82 3.08 8.07
CA LYS A 105 -8.98 2.50 8.76
C LYS A 105 -10.28 3.30 8.53
N GLY A 106 -10.19 4.48 7.91
CA GLY A 106 -11.31 5.36 7.60
C GLY A 106 -11.77 5.21 6.16
N SER A 107 -11.93 6.36 5.49
CA SER A 107 -12.27 6.49 4.07
C SER A 107 -11.21 7.31 3.32
N ASN A 108 -11.31 7.38 1.98
CA ASN A 108 -10.43 8.22 1.17
C ASN A 108 -10.63 9.73 1.42
N ALA A 109 -11.83 10.14 1.86
CA ALA A 109 -12.14 11.53 2.19
C ALA A 109 -11.83 11.89 3.65
N SER A 110 -11.73 10.88 4.53
CA SER A 110 -11.46 11.06 5.96
C SER A 110 -10.60 9.90 6.45
N PRO A 111 -9.29 9.91 6.12
CA PRO A 111 -8.39 8.82 6.49
C PRO A 111 -8.21 8.77 8.01
N ARG A 112 -8.04 7.56 8.53
CA ARG A 112 -7.72 7.32 9.95
C ARG A 112 -6.61 6.29 10.05
N TYR A 113 -5.55 6.62 10.78
CA TYR A 113 -4.43 5.72 11.01
C TYR A 113 -4.34 5.35 12.50
N ASP A 114 -3.96 4.10 12.77
CA ASP A 114 -3.82 3.54 14.11
C ASP A 114 -2.55 2.70 14.17
N GLY A 115 -1.42 3.40 14.08
CA GLY A 115 -0.08 2.84 14.01
C GLY A 115 0.37 2.52 12.58
N PHE A 116 1.59 2.01 12.51
CA PHE A 116 2.20 1.50 11.28
C PHE A 116 2.78 0.11 11.49
N LYS A 117 3.03 -0.57 10.37
CA LYS A 117 3.92 -1.73 10.31
C LYS A 117 5.08 -1.43 9.39
N TYR A 118 6.23 -2.05 9.61
CA TYR A 118 7.28 -2.05 8.61
C TYR A 118 6.91 -2.98 7.47
N LEU A 119 7.19 -2.57 6.23
CA LEU A 119 7.14 -3.44 5.08
C LEU A 119 7.99 -4.68 5.35
N GLN A 120 7.46 -5.87 5.07
CA GLN A 120 8.16 -7.14 5.26
C GLN A 120 8.57 -7.76 3.93
N ALA A 121 9.71 -8.44 3.91
CA ALA A 121 10.14 -9.38 2.89
C ALA A 121 10.66 -10.63 3.62
N ASP A 122 10.14 -11.82 3.29
CA ASP A 122 10.51 -13.10 3.90
C ASP A 122 10.52 -13.13 5.45
N GLY A 123 9.61 -12.36 6.07
CA GLY A 123 9.48 -12.28 7.53
C GLY A 123 10.44 -11.32 8.21
N GLU A 124 11.24 -10.57 7.45
CA GLU A 124 12.10 -9.50 7.95
C GLU A 124 11.67 -8.13 7.43
N ASN A 125 12.05 -7.06 8.13
CA ASN A 125 11.82 -5.70 7.65
C ASN A 125 12.57 -5.47 6.34
N ALA A 126 11.85 -5.08 5.29
CA ALA A 126 12.48 -4.63 4.06
C ALA A 126 13.32 -3.37 4.35
N SER A 127 14.56 -3.36 3.86
CA SER A 127 15.48 -2.24 4.00
C SER A 127 16.09 -1.88 2.65
N VAL A 128 16.32 -0.59 2.44
CA VAL A 128 17.08 -0.09 1.29
C VAL A 128 18.44 0.39 1.81
N PRO A 129 19.56 -0.03 1.22
CA PRO A 129 20.87 0.50 1.61
C PRO A 129 20.97 1.97 1.19
N SER A 130 21.45 2.83 2.07
CA SER A 130 21.90 4.18 1.71
C SER A 130 23.40 4.19 1.46
N THR A 131 23.80 4.94 0.43
CA THR A 131 25.20 5.21 0.06
C THR A 131 25.74 6.43 0.79
#